data_AF-A0A853IAA1-F1
#
_entry.id   AF-A0A853IAA1-F1
#
_cell.length_a   1.000
_cell.length_b   1.000
_cell.length_c   1.000
_cell.angle_alpha   90.00
_cell.angle_beta   90.00
_cell.angle_gamma   90.00
#
_symmetry.space_group_name_H-M   'P 1'
#
loop_
_entity.id
_entity.type
_entity.pdbx_description
1 polymer ?
#
loop_
_entity_poly.entity_id
_entity_poly.type
_entity_poly.pdbx_seq_one_letter_code
_entity_poly.pdbx_strand_id
1 'polypeptide(L)'
;MAKKKTKKPQRQIISEHILKYGHITRNEAIGLYRITRLAAVIHSIAKITNASFIKEERDGDYVYSLPWPYIEELRAYLALRAVDNRNAPAFIH
;
A
#
# COMPACT_ATOMS: atom_id res chain seq x y z
N MET A 1 1.00 25.24 -20.53
CA MET A 1 0.06 24.32 -19.85
C MET A 1 0.82 23.58 -18.74
N ALA A 2 0.52 23.85 -17.46
CA ALA A 2 1.20 23.19 -16.35
C ALA A 2 0.69 21.75 -16.20
N LYS A 3 1.60 20.76 -16.25
CA LYS A 3 1.26 19.35 -15.96
C LYS A 3 0.74 19.28 -14.52
N LYS A 4 -0.55 18.99 -14.36
CA LYS A 4 -1.20 18.81 -13.06
C LYS A 4 -0.51 17.64 -12.36
N LYS A 5 0.29 17.89 -11.32
CA LYS A 5 0.85 16.83 -10.47
C LYS A 5 -0.32 16.03 -9.90
N THR A 6 -0.56 14.83 -10.42
CA THR A 6 -1.59 13.93 -9.91
C THR A 6 -1.20 13.52 -8.50
N LYS A 7 -2.02 13.92 -7.51
CA LYS A 7 -1.84 13.51 -6.12
C LYS A 7 -2.04 12.00 -6.05
N LYS A 8 -1.05 11.25 -5.55
CA LYS A 8 -1.17 9.80 -5.38
C LYS A 8 -2.46 9.46 -4.59
N PRO A 9 -3.25 8.46 -5.03
CA PRO A 9 -4.41 8.02 -4.28
C PRO A 9 -4.03 7.54 -2.87
N GLN A 10 -4.86 7.81 -1.87
CA GLN A 10 -4.61 7.38 -0.47
C GLN A 10 -4.37 5.88 -0.36
N ARG A 11 -5.13 5.07 -1.12
CA ARG A 11 -4.97 3.60 -1.15
C ARG A 11 -3.57 3.20 -1.58
N GLN A 12 -3.05 3.83 -2.63
CA GLN A 12 -1.69 3.56 -3.11
C GLN A 12 -0.65 3.92 -2.05
N ILE A 13 -0.79 5.06 -1.39
CA ILE A 13 0.13 5.49 -0.32
C ILE A 13 0.16 4.47 0.82
N ILE A 14 -1.02 4.03 1.28
CA ILE A 14 -1.14 3.05 2.38
C ILE A 14 -0.61 1.68 1.95
N SER A 15 -0.95 1.21 0.75
CA SER A 15 -0.42 -0.06 0.22
C SER A 15 1.10 -0.04 0.09
N GLU A 16 1.69 1.04 -0.43
CA GLU A 16 3.15 1.20 -0.51
C GLU A 16 3.80 1.18 0.89
N HIS A 17 3.18 1.85 1.87
CA HIS A 17 3.69 1.87 3.25
C HIS A 17 3.67 0.47 3.88
N ILE A 18 2.54 -0.25 3.80
CA ILE A 18 2.42 -1.61 4.36
C ILE A 18 3.38 -2.57 3.65
N LEU A 19 3.50 -2.49 2.32
CA LEU A 19 4.47 -3.30 1.59
C LEU A 19 5.91 -2.99 2.01
N LYS A 20 6.23 -1.77 2.44
CA LYS A 20 7.58 -1.40 2.87
C LYS A 20 7.86 -1.81 4.31
N TYR A 21 6.95 -1.54 5.25
CA TYR A 21 7.18 -1.66 6.69
C TYR A 21 6.42 -2.82 7.37
N GLY A 22 5.58 -3.54 6.62
CA GLY A 22 4.80 -4.69 7.09
C GLY A 22 3.47 -4.33 7.75
N HIS A 23 3.33 -3.11 8.24
CA HIS A 23 2.13 -2.63 8.93
C HIS A 23 1.99 -1.10 8.77
N ILE A 24 0.89 -0.57 9.25
CA ILE A 24 0.67 0.87 9.44
C ILE A 24 -0.24 1.09 10.64
N THR A 25 0.06 2.10 11.45
CA THR A 25 -0.84 2.52 12.52
C THR A 25 -1.75 3.68 12.11
N ARG A 26 -2.84 3.90 12.86
CA ARG A 26 -3.71 5.07 12.64
C ARG A 26 -2.92 6.36 12.86
N ASN A 27 -2.08 6.45 13.88
CA ASN A 27 -1.28 7.65 14.13
C ASN A 27 -0.26 7.91 13.02
N GLU A 28 0.41 6.87 12.50
CA GLU A 28 1.31 7.00 11.34
C GLU A 28 0.58 7.51 10.10
N ALA A 29 -0.60 6.97 9.81
CA ALA A 29 -1.42 7.43 8.69
C ALA A 29 -1.81 8.92 8.81
N ILE A 30 -2.11 9.39 10.01
CA ILE A 30 -2.43 10.80 10.28
C ILE A 30 -1.18 11.67 10.20
N GLY A 31 -0.11 11.28 10.89
CA GLY A 31 1.12 12.06 11.03
C GLY A 31 1.90 12.18 9.72
N LEU A 32 2.09 11.07 9.01
CA LEU A 32 2.90 11.02 7.80
C LEU A 32 2.12 11.42 6.55
N TYR A 33 0.84 11.03 6.46
CA TYR A 33 0.08 11.12 5.20
C TYR A 33 -1.17 12.01 5.29
N ARG A 34 -1.49 12.55 6.47
CA ARG A 34 -2.73 13.32 6.72
C ARG A 34 -3.99 12.52 6.38
N ILE A 35 -3.96 11.20 6.58
CA ILE A 35 -5.08 10.28 6.35
C ILE A 35 -5.78 10.02 7.69
N THR A 36 -6.93 10.65 7.92
CA THR A 36 -7.68 10.54 9.18
C THR A 36 -8.62 9.32 9.25
N ARG A 37 -8.97 8.74 8.09
CA ARG A 37 -9.90 7.61 7.96
C ARG A 37 -9.18 6.34 7.48
N LEU A 38 -8.08 5.96 8.15
CA LEU A 38 -7.28 4.79 7.77
C LEU A 38 -8.13 3.52 7.59
N ALA A 39 -9.02 3.23 8.55
CA ALA A 39 -9.89 2.06 8.50
C ALA A 39 -10.73 1.97 7.20
N ALA A 40 -11.26 3.10 6.72
CA ALA A 40 -12.03 3.15 5.48
C ALA A 40 -11.14 2.89 4.25
N VAL A 41 -9.89 3.39 4.27
CA VAL A 41 -8.91 3.13 3.22
C VAL A 41 -8.54 1.64 3.20
N ILE A 42 -8.26 1.04 4.35
CA ILE A 42 -7.97 -0.39 4.50
C ILE A 42 -9.14 -1.25 4.02
N HIS A 43 -10.36 -0.98 4.49
CA HIS A 43 -11.57 -1.69 4.03
C HIS A 43 -11.72 -1.60 2.51
N SER A 44 -11.41 -0.43 1.94
CA SER A 44 -11.49 -0.26 0.50
C SER A 44 -10.39 -0.97 -0.28
N ILE A 45 -9.20 -1.16 0.29
CA ILE A 45 -8.13 -1.98 -0.31
C ILE A 45 -8.53 -3.45 -0.22
N ALA A 46 -8.99 -3.90 0.95
CA ALA A 46 -9.45 -5.27 1.18
C ALA A 46 -10.54 -5.66 0.18
N LYS A 47 -11.53 -4.79 -0.07
CA LYS A 47 -12.59 -5.05 -1.05
C LYS A 47 -12.10 -5.21 -2.49
N ILE A 48 -11.04 -4.50 -2.89
CA ILE A 48 -10.50 -4.59 -4.27
C ILE A 48 -9.60 -5.80 -4.43
N THR A 49 -8.80 -6.09 -3.41
CA THR A 49 -7.75 -7.12 -3.47
C THR A 49 -8.20 -8.46 -2.91
N ASN A 50 -9.37 -8.53 -2.28
CA ASN A 50 -9.81 -9.63 -1.43
C ASN A 50 -8.79 -10.02 -0.36
N ALA A 51 -7.92 -9.09 0.05
CA ALA A 51 -6.90 -9.32 1.05
C ALA A 51 -7.49 -9.29 2.46
N SER A 52 -7.11 -10.27 3.28
CA SER A 52 -7.46 -10.32 4.70
C SER A 52 -6.47 -9.50 5.52
N PHE A 53 -6.87 -8.30 5.94
CA PHE A 53 -6.08 -7.49 6.84
C PHE A 53 -6.22 -7.96 8.28
N ILE A 54 -5.11 -7.98 9.00
CA ILE A 54 -5.08 -8.18 10.45
C ILE A 54 -5.24 -6.80 11.10
N LYS A 55 -6.13 -6.73 12.10
CA LYS A 55 -6.35 -5.52 12.91
C LYS A 55 -6.02 -5.86 14.36
N GLU A 56 -5.13 -5.07 14.94
CA GLU A 56 -4.73 -5.17 16.35
C GLU A 56 -4.83 -3.79 17.01
N GLU A 57 -5.01 -3.78 18.33
CA GLU A 57 -4.88 -2.57 19.14
C GLU A 57 -3.62 -2.70 20.01
N ARG A 58 -2.72 -1.72 19.93
CA ARG A 58 -1.46 -1.68 20.68
C ARG A 58 -1.27 -0.29 21.26
N ASP A 59 -1.11 -0.19 22.58
CA ASP A 59 -0.89 1.08 23.29
C ASP A 59 -1.91 2.18 22.96
N GLY A 60 -3.17 1.81 22.74
CA GLY A 60 -4.25 2.74 22.36
C GLY A 60 -4.23 3.21 20.91
N ASP A 61 -3.39 2.63 20.06
CA ASP A 61 -3.36 2.85 18.61
C ASP A 61 -3.83 1.59 17.85
N TYR A 62 -4.48 1.79 16.70
CA TYR A 62 -4.89 0.70 15.83
C TYR A 62 -3.82 0.41 14.80
N VAL A 63 -3.35 -0.83 14.79
CA VAL A 63 -2.36 -1.35 13.85
C VAL A 63 -3.05 -2.20 12.80
N TYR A 64 -2.73 -1.94 11.53
CA TYR A 64 -3.22 -2.71 10.40
C TYR A 64 -2.03 -3.34 9.66
N SER A 65 -2.11 -4.63 9.41
CA SER A 65 -1.08 -5.37 8.68
C SER A 65 -1.72 -6.41 7.75
N LEU A 66 -0.89 -6.98 6.89
CA LEU A 66 -1.24 -8.16 6.10
C LEU A 66 -0.47 -9.37 6.66
N PRO A 67 -0.96 -10.60 6.47
CA PRO A 67 -0.21 -11.80 6.79
C PRO A 67 1.18 -11.75 6.13
N TRP A 68 2.23 -12.03 6.90
CA TRP A 68 3.61 -11.94 6.42
C TRP A 68 3.87 -12.73 5.12
N PRO A 69 3.41 -13.99 4.97
CA PRO A 69 3.58 -14.73 3.72
C PRO A 69 3.00 -14.00 2.51
N TYR A 70 1.83 -13.38 2.68
CA TYR A 70 1.17 -12.62 1.61
C TYR A 70 1.95 -11.35 1.24
N ILE A 71 2.57 -10.67 2.22
CA ILE A 71 3.43 -9.51 1.93
C ILE A 71 4.65 -9.92 1.11
N GLU A 72 5.29 -11.03 1.47
CA GLU A 72 6.46 -11.55 0.77
C GLU A 72 6.12 -12.00 -0.66
N GLU A 73 5.00 -12.69 -0.86
CA GLU A 73 4.50 -13.04 -2.19
C GLU A 73 4.27 -11.79 -3.06
N LEU A 74 3.65 -10.74 -2.51
CA LEU A 74 3.44 -9.48 -3.22
C LEU A 74 4.76 -8.78 -3.55
N ARG A 75 5.73 -8.77 -2.63
CA ARG A 75 7.06 -8.19 -2.87
C ARG A 75 7.79 -8.94 -3.98
N ALA A 76 7.79 -10.26 -3.94
CA ALA A 76 8.40 -11.11 -4.96
C ALA A 76 7.75 -10.88 -6.34
N TYR A 77 6.41 -10.86 -6.40
CA TYR A 77 5.66 -10.58 -7.62
C TYR A 77 6.00 -9.20 -8.21
N LEU A 78 6.05 -8.15 -7.37
CA LEU A 78 6.41 -6.80 -7.80
C LEU A 78 7.86 -6.71 -8.26
N ALA A 79 8.78 -7.45 -7.62
CA ALA A 79 10.17 -7.52 -8.03
C ALA A 79 10.33 -8.17 -9.41
N LEU A 80 9.63 -9.29 -9.66
CA LEU A 80 9.60 -9.96 -10.96
C LEU A 80 9.05 -9.03 -12.05
N ARG A 81 7.90 -8.40 -11.80
CA ARG A 81 7.29 -7.45 -12.75
C ARG A 81 8.19 -6.23 -13.03
N ALA A 82 8.95 -5.77 -12.04
CA ALA A 82 9.93 -4.70 -12.23
C ALA A 82 11.14 -5.15 -13.07
N VAL A 83 11.51 -6.44 -13.04
CA VAL A 83 12.50 -7.00 -13.97
C VAL A 83 11.92 -7.07 -15.37
N ASP A 84 10.70 -7.59 -15.53
CA ASP A 84 10.03 -7.68 -16.85
C ASP A 84 9.83 -6.32 -17.51
N ASN A 85 9.43 -5.30 -16.75
CA ASN A 85 9.28 -3.93 -17.27
C ASN A 85 10.62 -3.27 -17.63
N ARG A 86 11.74 -3.65 -16.99
CA ARG A 86 13.08 -3.18 -17.34
C ARG A 86 13.64 -3.91 -18.56
N ASN A 87 13.21 -5.16 -18.76
CA ASN A 87 13.56 -6.00 -19.91
C ASN A 87 12.56 -5.88 -21.06
N ALA A 88 11.47 -5.12 -20.90
CA ALA A 88 10.56 -4.81 -21.98
C ALA A 88 11.37 -4.04 -23.04
N PRO A 89 11.64 -4.63 -24.23
CA PRO A 89 12.25 -3.86 -25.30
C PRO A 89 11.37 -2.64 -25.55
N ALA A 90 12.00 -1.48 -25.69
CA ALA A 90 11.33 -0.23 -26.00
C ALA A 90 10.63 -0.34 -27.36
N PHE A 91 9.43 -0.92 -27.39
CA PHE A 91 8.53 -0.83 -28.53
C PHE A 91 7.94 0.57 -28.51
N ILE A 92 8.66 1.47 -29.18
CA ILE A 92 8.19 2.75 -29.65
C ILE A 92 7.08 2.46 -30.68
N HIS A 93 5.86 2.93 -30.41
CA HIS A 93 4.85 3.22 -31.42
C HIS A 93 4.33 4.63 -31.19
#